data_AF-A0A4U9D0V1-F1
#
_entry.id   AF-A0A4U9D0V1-F1
#
_cell.length_a   1.000
_cell.length_b   1.000
_cell.length_c   1.000
_cell.angle_alpha   90.00
_cell.angle_beta   90.00
_cell.angle_gamma   90.00
#
_symmetry.space_group_name_H-M   'P 1'
#
loop_
_entity.id
_entity.type
_entity.pdbx_description
1 polymer ?
#
loop_
_entity_poly.entity_id
_entity_poly.type
_entity_poly.pdbx_seq_one_letter_code
_entity_poly.pdbx_strand_id
1 'polypeptide(L)'
;MLGLGNIGALAGKPVMEGKGVLFKKFAGIDVFDIEVDELDPDKFINVVAALEPTFGGINLEDIKAPECFYIEQKLRERMNIPVFHDDQHGTAIISTAAILNGLRVVEKNLSDVRMVVSGAGAAAIACMNLLVVLGMQKHNIVVCDSKGVIYKEREPNMAETKAAYAVDDDGKRTLDDVIDGRIFSSAAPARKC
;
A
#
# COMPACT_ATOMS: atom_id res chain seq x y z
N MET A 1 1.97 -12.89 2.76
CA MET A 1 3.30 -13.26 3.28
C MET A 1 4.39 -13.04 2.24
N LEU A 2 5.02 -11.86 2.28
CA LEU A 2 6.33 -11.55 1.66
C LEU A 2 6.53 -12.08 0.21
N GLY A 3 5.51 -11.96 -0.64
CA GLY A 3 5.56 -12.41 -2.04
C GLY A 3 5.36 -13.92 -2.27
N LEU A 4 5.25 -14.73 -1.22
CA LEU A 4 4.89 -16.16 -1.28
C LEU A 4 3.37 -16.40 -1.41
N GLY A 5 2.57 -15.35 -1.27
CA GLY A 5 1.12 -15.42 -1.30
C GLY A 5 0.53 -15.90 0.02
N ASN A 6 -0.57 -16.67 -0.06
CA ASN A 6 -1.23 -17.26 1.10
C ASN A 6 -0.55 -18.60 1.45
N ILE A 7 0.14 -18.64 2.59
CA ILE A 7 0.82 -19.83 3.12
C ILE A 7 0.14 -20.34 4.41
N GLY A 8 -0.97 -19.73 4.82
CA GLY A 8 -1.69 -20.05 6.06
C GLY A 8 -1.12 -19.39 7.31
N ALA A 9 -1.95 -19.34 8.36
CA ALA A 9 -1.63 -18.73 9.65
C ALA A 9 -0.33 -19.26 10.27
N LEU A 10 -0.24 -20.58 10.45
CA LEU A 10 0.90 -21.22 11.11
C LEU A 10 2.24 -20.94 10.40
N ALA A 11 2.27 -20.97 9.07
CA ALA A 11 3.50 -20.73 8.31
C ALA A 11 3.90 -19.24 8.31
N GLY A 12 2.97 -18.33 8.56
CA GLY A 12 3.23 -16.89 8.69
C GLY A 12 3.84 -16.48 10.03
N LYS A 13 3.70 -17.32 11.07
CA LYS A 13 4.12 -17.01 12.44
C LYS A 13 5.56 -16.48 12.57
N PRO A 14 6.60 -17.10 11.96
CA PRO A 14 7.96 -16.60 12.10
C PRO A 14 8.15 -15.16 11.57
N VAL A 15 7.35 -14.76 10.58
CA VAL A 15 7.38 -13.40 10.03
C VAL A 15 6.81 -12.41 11.06
N MET A 16 5.70 -12.78 11.71
CA MET A 16 5.05 -11.93 12.72
C MET A 16 5.89 -11.82 14.00
N GLU A 17 6.48 -12.91 14.48
CA GLU A 17 7.45 -12.89 15.59
C GLU A 17 8.64 -11.98 15.26
N GLY A 18 9.17 -12.08 14.04
CA GLY A 18 10.23 -11.22 13.54
C GLY A 18 9.85 -9.73 13.60
N LYS A 19 8.62 -9.38 13.20
CA LYS A 19 8.11 -8.00 13.34
C LYS A 19 8.00 -7.58 14.80
N GLY A 20 7.51 -8.44 15.69
CA GLY A 20 7.46 -8.16 17.13
C GLY A 20 8.82 -7.79 17.70
N VAL A 21 9.88 -8.52 17.29
CA VAL A 21 11.26 -8.20 17.67
C VAL A 21 11.68 -6.82 17.16
N LEU A 22 11.32 -6.45 15.93
CA LEU A 22 11.65 -5.12 15.37
C LEU A 22 10.96 -3.99 16.15
N PHE A 23 9.67 -4.12 16.44
CA PHE A 23 8.92 -3.16 17.25
C PHE A 23 9.55 -2.99 18.64
N LYS A 24 9.88 -4.09 19.32
CA LYS A 24 10.51 -4.01 20.64
C LYS A 24 11.89 -3.38 20.58
N LYS A 25 12.72 -3.79 19.62
CA LYS A 25 14.12 -3.37 19.50
C LYS A 25 14.27 -1.91 19.14
N PHE A 26 13.44 -1.40 18.23
CA PHE A 26 13.60 -0.05 17.67
C PHE A 26 12.64 0.98 18.24
N ALA A 27 11.46 0.57 18.74
CA ALA A 27 10.45 1.48 19.28
C ALA A 27 10.12 1.23 20.76
N GLY A 28 10.65 0.17 21.38
CA GLY A 28 10.35 -0.19 22.77
C GLY A 28 8.92 -0.71 22.97
N ILE A 29 8.18 -0.96 21.90
CA ILE A 29 6.77 -1.40 21.93
C ILE A 29 6.71 -2.90 22.19
N ASP A 30 5.88 -3.31 23.15
CA ASP A 30 5.57 -4.72 23.39
C ASP A 30 4.52 -5.20 22.40
N VAL A 31 4.84 -6.29 21.69
CA VAL A 31 4.01 -6.85 20.62
C VAL A 31 3.72 -8.30 20.92
N PHE A 32 2.47 -8.70 20.68
CA PHE A 32 2.05 -10.08 20.58
C PHE A 32 1.61 -10.34 19.14
N ASP A 33 2.22 -11.33 18.51
CA ASP A 33 1.80 -11.83 17.21
C ASP A 33 0.54 -12.69 17.36
N ILE A 34 -0.44 -12.44 16.49
CA ILE A 34 -1.74 -13.14 16.49
C ILE A 34 -2.05 -13.56 15.05
N GLU A 35 -1.79 -14.82 14.76
CA GLU A 35 -2.18 -15.42 13.48
C GLU A 35 -3.66 -15.83 13.53
N VAL A 36 -4.49 -15.20 12.71
CA VAL A 36 -5.91 -15.52 12.58
C VAL A 36 -6.11 -16.45 11.39
N ASP A 37 -6.53 -17.69 11.64
CA ASP A 37 -6.85 -18.68 10.59
C ASP A 37 -8.29 -18.51 10.08
N GLU A 38 -8.58 -17.34 9.50
CA GLU A 38 -9.88 -17.02 8.90
C GLU A 38 -9.67 -16.21 7.61
N LEU A 39 -10.37 -16.62 6.55
CA LEU A 39 -10.23 -16.03 5.21
C LEU A 39 -11.40 -15.11 4.84
N ASP A 40 -12.52 -15.22 5.56
CA ASP A 40 -13.65 -14.31 5.42
C ASP A 40 -13.33 -12.94 6.08
N PRO A 41 -13.36 -11.83 5.31
CA PRO A 41 -13.00 -10.51 5.84
C PRO A 41 -13.87 -10.06 7.01
N ASP A 42 -15.18 -10.32 6.98
CA ASP A 42 -16.10 -9.87 8.03
C ASP A 42 -15.87 -10.64 9.32
N LYS A 43 -15.62 -11.95 9.23
CA LYS A 43 -15.25 -12.77 10.40
C LYS A 43 -13.88 -12.38 10.94
N PHE A 44 -12.90 -12.12 10.08
CA PHE A 44 -11.59 -11.62 10.50
C PHE A 44 -11.72 -10.30 11.28
N ILE A 45 -12.50 -9.34 10.76
CA ILE A 45 -12.79 -8.06 11.44
C ILE A 45 -13.41 -8.31 12.81
N ASN A 46 -14.36 -9.26 12.92
CA ASN A 46 -14.99 -9.59 14.20
C ASN A 46 -14.00 -10.15 15.22
N VAL A 47 -13.07 -11.02 14.80
CA VAL A 47 -12.03 -11.58 15.67
C VAL A 47 -11.10 -10.47 16.17
N VAL A 48 -10.60 -9.62 15.28
CA VAL A 48 -9.68 -8.53 15.65
C VAL A 48 -10.36 -7.51 16.56
N ALA A 49 -11.57 -7.08 16.22
CA ALA A 49 -12.31 -6.11 17.02
C ALA A 49 -12.65 -6.63 18.43
N ALA A 50 -12.89 -7.93 18.59
CA ALA A 50 -13.14 -8.53 19.90
C ALA A 50 -11.93 -8.47 20.84
N LEU A 51 -10.71 -8.32 20.29
CA LEU A 51 -9.47 -8.25 21.05
C LEU A 51 -9.11 -6.82 21.51
N GLU A 52 -9.89 -5.81 21.12
CA GLU A 52 -9.65 -4.39 21.46
C GLU A 52 -9.32 -4.12 22.95
N PRO A 53 -10.01 -4.73 23.94
CA PRO A 53 -9.77 -4.39 25.36
C PRO A 53 -8.36 -4.70 25.87
N THR A 54 -7.61 -5.57 25.18
CA THR A 54 -6.27 -6.00 25.60
C THR A 54 -5.16 -5.12 25.01
N PHE A 55 -5.37 -4.55 23.83
CA PHE A 55 -4.31 -3.94 23.04
C PHE A 55 -4.40 -2.41 23.00
N GLY A 56 -3.25 -1.74 22.99
CA GLY A 56 -3.17 -0.28 22.79
C GLY A 56 -3.22 0.15 21.32
N GLY A 57 -3.15 -0.79 20.38
CA GLY A 57 -3.20 -0.57 18.94
C GLY A 57 -3.09 -1.88 18.18
N ILE A 58 -3.55 -1.88 16.92
CA ILE A 58 -3.48 -3.03 16.01
C ILE A 58 -2.60 -2.69 14.81
N ASN A 59 -1.59 -3.52 14.56
CA ASN A 59 -0.82 -3.51 13.32
C ASN A 59 -1.28 -4.68 12.44
N LEU A 60 -2.02 -4.40 11.38
CA LEU A 60 -2.38 -5.34 10.33
C LEU A 60 -1.19 -5.59 9.42
N GLU A 61 -1.06 -6.85 9.00
CA GLU A 61 0.12 -7.31 8.28
C GLU A 61 -0.24 -8.38 7.26
N ASP A 62 0.38 -8.31 6.08
CA ASP A 62 0.38 -9.38 5.07
C ASP A 62 -1.02 -9.83 4.61
N ILE A 63 -2.00 -8.93 4.70
CA ILE A 63 -3.37 -9.13 4.20
C ILE A 63 -3.40 -8.76 2.72
N LYS A 64 -3.94 -9.66 1.89
CA LYS A 64 -4.01 -9.43 0.44
C LYS A 64 -4.93 -8.26 0.08
N ALA A 65 -4.59 -7.61 -1.03
CA ALA A 65 -5.47 -6.67 -1.71
C ALA A 65 -6.48 -7.45 -2.60
N PRO A 66 -7.72 -6.95 -2.77
CA PRO A 66 -8.23 -5.68 -2.26
C PRO A 66 -8.79 -5.73 -0.82
N GLU A 67 -8.88 -6.91 -0.19
CA GLU A 67 -9.55 -7.08 1.10
C GLU A 67 -8.91 -6.29 2.25
N CYS A 68 -7.60 -6.06 2.21
CA CYS A 68 -6.86 -5.28 3.20
C CYS A 68 -7.44 -3.87 3.42
N PHE A 69 -7.90 -3.22 2.35
CA PHE A 69 -8.49 -1.87 2.42
C PHE A 69 -9.82 -1.88 3.16
N TYR A 70 -10.68 -2.86 2.84
CA TYR A 70 -11.98 -3.02 3.49
C TYR A 70 -11.82 -3.35 4.97
N ILE A 71 -10.92 -4.29 5.30
CA ILE A 71 -10.63 -4.72 6.67
C ILE A 71 -10.12 -3.53 7.50
N GLU A 72 -9.13 -2.79 6.99
CA GLU A 72 -8.59 -1.63 7.70
C GLU A 72 -9.67 -0.57 7.93
N GLN A 73 -10.43 -0.20 6.88
CA GLN A 73 -11.50 0.79 7.00
C GLN A 73 -12.51 0.40 8.07
N LYS A 74 -13.00 -0.84 8.06
CA LYS A 74 -14.01 -1.32 9.00
C LYS A 74 -13.50 -1.41 10.43
N LEU A 75 -12.25 -1.82 10.62
CA LEU A 75 -11.64 -1.84 11.95
C LEU A 75 -11.44 -0.42 12.49
N ARG A 76 -11.02 0.53 11.65
CA ARG A 76 -10.90 1.95 12.04
C ARG A 76 -12.25 2.61 12.36
N GLU A 77 -13.33 2.21 11.68
CA GLU A 77 -14.69 2.68 11.99
C GLU A 77 -15.22 2.11 13.32
N ARG A 78 -14.81 0.90 13.68
CA ARG A 78 -15.38 0.15 14.81
C ARG A 78 -14.59 0.28 16.11
N MET A 79 -13.26 0.37 16.03
CA MET A 79 -12.38 0.31 17.19
C MET A 79 -11.99 1.69 17.69
N ASN A 80 -11.78 1.82 19.00
CA ASN A 80 -11.35 3.08 19.64
C ASN A 80 -9.82 3.19 19.80
N ILE A 81 -9.08 2.17 19.36
CA ILE A 81 -7.61 2.14 19.36
C ILE A 81 -7.09 2.33 17.92
N PRO A 82 -5.86 2.85 17.75
CA PRO A 82 -5.29 3.01 16.42
C PRO A 82 -5.14 1.67 15.70
N VAL A 83 -5.59 1.63 14.45
CA VAL A 83 -5.40 0.52 13.52
C VAL A 83 -4.51 1.01 12.37
N PHE A 84 -3.42 0.31 12.15
CA PHE A 84 -2.40 0.64 11.15
C PHE A 84 -2.14 -0.60 10.30
N HIS A 85 -1.88 -0.45 9.01
CA HIS A 85 -1.50 -1.54 8.13
C HIS A 85 -0.10 -1.29 7.58
N ASP A 86 0.88 -2.12 7.92
CA ASP A 86 2.29 -1.82 7.60
C ASP A 86 2.58 -1.85 6.10
N ASP A 87 2.08 -2.86 5.37
CA ASP A 87 2.29 -2.92 3.91
C ASP A 87 1.75 -1.70 3.17
N GLN A 88 0.70 -1.06 3.70
CA GLN A 88 0.11 0.14 3.12
C GLN A 88 0.85 1.39 3.62
N HIS A 89 0.74 1.67 4.91
CA HIS A 89 1.19 2.90 5.51
C HIS A 89 2.70 2.94 5.72
N GLY A 90 3.31 1.85 6.22
CA GLY A 90 4.74 1.74 6.42
C GLY A 90 5.49 1.95 5.10
N THR A 91 5.05 1.25 4.04
CA THR A 91 5.58 1.43 2.68
C THR A 91 5.40 2.85 2.16
N ALA A 92 4.22 3.46 2.36
CA ALA A 92 3.96 4.84 1.94
C ALA A 92 4.88 5.84 2.65
N ILE A 93 5.05 5.72 3.97
CA ILE A 93 5.88 6.62 4.78
C ILE A 93 7.33 6.57 4.32
N ILE A 94 7.93 5.39 4.22
CA ILE A 94 9.35 5.27 3.86
C ILE A 94 9.62 5.68 2.41
N SER A 95 8.72 5.32 1.48
CA SER A 95 8.84 5.69 0.06
C SER A 95 8.72 7.20 -0.11
N THR A 96 7.80 7.83 0.60
CA THR A 96 7.61 9.27 0.56
C THR A 96 8.81 10.00 1.16
N ALA A 97 9.35 9.52 2.29
CA ALA A 97 10.57 10.08 2.86
C ALA A 97 11.76 10.03 1.88
N ALA A 98 11.91 8.91 1.15
CA ALA A 98 12.93 8.77 0.11
C ALA A 98 12.72 9.78 -1.04
N ILE A 99 11.49 9.91 -1.56
CA ILE A 99 11.17 10.86 -2.64
C ILE A 99 11.43 12.30 -2.20
N LEU A 100 10.97 12.70 -1.01
CA LEU A 100 11.18 14.05 -0.48
C LEU A 100 12.67 14.37 -0.33
N ASN A 101 13.46 13.42 0.15
CA ASN A 101 14.91 13.60 0.25
C ASN A 101 15.58 13.66 -1.13
N GLY A 102 15.16 12.83 -2.09
CA GLY A 102 15.66 12.90 -3.47
C GLY A 102 15.35 14.24 -4.14
N LEU A 103 14.14 14.75 -3.95
CA LEU A 103 13.70 16.06 -4.45
C LEU A 103 14.53 17.21 -3.90
N ARG A 104 14.92 17.16 -2.62
CA ARG A 104 15.84 18.14 -2.01
C ARG A 104 17.20 18.14 -2.69
N VAL A 105 17.73 16.96 -3.05
CA VAL A 105 19.05 16.84 -3.70
C VAL A 105 19.03 17.41 -5.12
N VAL A 106 17.94 17.23 -5.87
CA VAL A 106 17.79 17.74 -7.25
C VAL A 106 17.11 19.11 -7.31
N GLU A 107 16.89 19.74 -6.15
CA GLU A 107 16.30 21.08 -5.99
C GLU A 107 14.95 21.26 -6.72
N LYS A 108 14.06 20.26 -6.59
CA LYS A 108 12.71 20.29 -7.18
C LYS A 108 11.63 20.26 -6.11
N ASN A 109 10.52 20.96 -6.35
CA ASN A 109 9.34 20.87 -5.49
C ASN A 109 8.49 19.66 -5.86
N LEU A 110 7.82 19.07 -4.85
CA LEU A 110 6.93 17.93 -5.04
C LEU A 110 5.74 18.24 -5.98
N SER A 111 5.26 19.48 -5.98
CA SER A 111 4.16 19.94 -6.84
C SER A 111 4.52 19.97 -8.33
N ASP A 112 5.80 20.11 -8.64
CA ASP A 112 6.28 20.42 -10.00
C ASP A 112 6.79 19.17 -10.74
N VAL A 113 6.88 18.04 -10.03
CA VAL A 113 7.40 16.79 -10.59
C VAL A 113 6.29 15.89 -11.12
N ARG A 114 6.69 15.09 -12.10
CA ARG A 114 5.87 14.02 -12.69
C ARG A 114 6.36 12.68 -12.20
N MET A 115 5.43 11.76 -12.00
CA MET A 115 5.71 10.42 -11.51
C MET A 115 5.09 9.38 -12.43
N VAL A 116 5.81 8.28 -12.62
CA VAL A 116 5.26 7.05 -13.16
C VAL A 116 5.39 5.94 -12.12
N VAL A 117 4.33 5.16 -11.96
CA VAL A 117 4.28 4.06 -11.00
C VAL A 117 4.06 2.75 -11.74
N SER A 118 4.95 1.80 -11.51
CA SER A 118 4.84 0.41 -11.96
C SER A 118 4.23 -0.42 -10.83
N GLY A 119 2.99 -0.86 -11.03
CA GLY A 119 2.17 -1.56 -10.04
C GLY A 119 0.99 -0.71 -9.54
N ALA A 120 -0.17 -1.36 -9.37
CA ALA A 120 -1.41 -0.74 -8.89
C ALA A 120 -2.02 -1.51 -7.70
N GLY A 121 -1.17 -2.13 -6.88
CA GLY A 121 -1.55 -2.83 -5.65
C GLY A 121 -1.63 -1.93 -4.43
N ALA A 122 -1.89 -2.50 -3.26
CA ALA A 122 -2.12 -1.75 -2.03
C ALA A 122 -0.98 -0.79 -1.65
N ALA A 123 0.27 -1.29 -1.68
CA ALA A 123 1.45 -0.48 -1.43
C ALA A 123 1.58 0.72 -2.39
N ALA A 124 1.40 0.49 -3.70
CA ALA A 124 1.50 1.54 -4.72
C ALA A 124 0.46 2.65 -4.49
N ILE A 125 -0.79 2.24 -4.28
CA ILE A 125 -1.92 3.16 -4.05
C ILE A 125 -1.70 3.96 -2.77
N ALA A 126 -1.27 3.33 -1.68
CA ALA A 126 -0.99 4.01 -0.42
C ALA A 126 0.15 5.03 -0.56
N CYS A 127 1.23 4.68 -1.27
CA CYS A 127 2.33 5.61 -1.57
C CYS A 127 1.85 6.84 -2.35
N MET A 128 1.09 6.62 -3.43
CA MET A 128 0.56 7.71 -4.24
C MET A 128 -0.41 8.60 -3.44
N ASN A 129 -1.29 8.00 -2.64
CA ASN A 129 -2.23 8.75 -1.81
C ASN A 129 -1.49 9.67 -0.83
N LEU A 130 -0.45 9.17 -0.15
CA LEU A 130 0.34 9.98 0.78
C LEU A 130 1.09 11.11 0.07
N LEU A 131 1.70 10.84 -1.10
CA LEU A 131 2.36 11.88 -1.90
C LEU A 131 1.38 12.97 -2.35
N VAL A 132 0.17 12.59 -2.77
CA VAL A 132 -0.88 13.55 -3.15
C VAL A 132 -1.30 14.41 -1.95
N VAL A 133 -1.50 13.80 -0.77
CA VAL A 133 -1.80 14.53 0.47
C VAL A 133 -0.70 15.53 0.81
N LEU A 134 0.56 15.21 0.53
CA LEU A 134 1.71 16.08 0.79
C LEU A 134 1.98 17.12 -0.31
N GLY A 135 1.18 17.12 -1.39
CA GLY A 135 1.20 18.18 -2.41
C GLY A 135 1.63 17.76 -3.82
N MET A 136 1.89 16.47 -4.06
CA MET A 136 2.08 15.97 -5.43
C MET A 136 0.77 16.14 -6.22
N GLN A 137 0.86 16.72 -7.41
CA GLN A 137 -0.32 16.92 -8.24
C GLN A 137 -0.81 15.61 -8.81
N LYS A 138 -2.08 15.26 -8.55
CA LYS A 138 -2.65 13.97 -8.98
C LYS A 138 -2.56 13.74 -10.49
N HIS A 139 -2.77 14.79 -11.29
CA HIS A 139 -2.66 14.73 -12.76
C HIS A 139 -1.22 14.51 -13.28
N ASN A 140 -0.20 14.65 -12.42
CA ASN A 140 1.19 14.39 -12.75
C ASN A 140 1.61 12.92 -12.53
N ILE A 141 0.71 12.08 -12.02
CA ILE A 141 0.93 10.67 -11.73
C ILE A 141 0.34 9.81 -12.85
N VAL A 142 1.15 8.92 -13.43
CA VAL A 142 0.70 7.89 -14.37
C VAL A 142 0.98 6.52 -13.78
N VAL A 143 0.01 5.61 -13.83
CA VAL A 143 0.14 4.29 -13.22
C VAL A 143 0.06 3.22 -14.31
N CYS A 144 0.97 2.27 -14.27
CA CYS A 144 0.98 1.09 -15.12
C CYS A 144 0.72 -0.16 -14.25
N ASP A 145 -0.16 -1.05 -14.69
CA ASP A 145 -0.29 -2.39 -14.11
C ASP A 145 0.22 -3.46 -15.10
N SER A 146 -0.08 -4.73 -14.84
CA SER A 146 0.31 -5.83 -15.73
C SER A 146 -0.32 -5.77 -17.13
N LYS A 147 -1.26 -4.86 -17.38
CA LYS A 147 -1.88 -4.62 -18.70
C LYS A 147 -1.41 -3.29 -19.32
N GLY A 148 -0.44 -2.60 -18.72
CA GLY A 148 0.08 -1.32 -19.18
C GLY A 148 -0.56 -0.12 -18.49
N VAL A 149 -0.55 1.04 -19.15
CA VAL A 149 -1.06 2.32 -18.62
C VAL A 149 -2.53 2.19 -18.22
N ILE A 150 -2.88 2.76 -17.06
CA ILE A 150 -4.26 2.81 -16.55
C ILE A 150 -4.89 4.12 -17.02
N TYR A 151 -5.87 4.01 -17.91
CA TYR A 151 -6.63 5.12 -18.44
C TYR A 151 -8.15 4.89 -18.27
N LYS A 152 -8.93 5.96 -18.37
CA LYS A 152 -10.40 5.93 -18.26
C LYS A 152 -10.98 5.00 -19.31
N GLU A 153 -12.03 4.24 -18.96
CA GLU A 153 -12.72 3.31 -19.87
C GLU A 153 -11.87 2.13 -20.39
N ARG A 154 -10.63 1.96 -19.91
CA ARG A 154 -9.76 0.82 -20.29
C ARG A 154 -10.39 -0.54 -20.01
N GLU A 155 -11.10 -0.69 -18.90
CA GLU A 155 -11.84 -1.91 -18.56
C GLU A 155 -13.12 -1.57 -17.77
N PRO A 156 -14.22 -2.32 -17.97
CA PRO A 156 -15.54 -1.97 -17.43
C PRO A 156 -15.63 -2.06 -15.89
N ASN A 157 -14.86 -2.96 -15.27
CA ASN A 157 -14.90 -3.24 -13.83
C ASN A 157 -13.56 -2.95 -13.16
N MET A 158 -13.00 -1.76 -13.41
CA MET A 158 -11.78 -1.33 -12.75
C MET A 158 -12.05 -1.08 -11.26
N ALA A 159 -11.23 -1.66 -10.38
CA ALA A 159 -11.33 -1.41 -8.94
C ALA A 159 -11.27 0.11 -8.65
N GLU A 160 -12.10 0.60 -7.73
CA GLU A 160 -12.26 2.02 -7.44
C GLU A 160 -10.94 2.71 -7.08
N THR A 161 -10.11 2.07 -6.27
CA THR A 161 -8.78 2.57 -5.89
C THR A 161 -7.88 2.80 -7.09
N LYS A 162 -7.97 1.94 -8.09
CA LYS A 162 -7.21 2.02 -9.34
C LYS A 162 -7.83 3.05 -10.31
N ALA A 163 -9.15 3.06 -10.42
CA ALA A 163 -9.90 4.02 -11.21
C ALA A 163 -9.65 5.46 -10.76
N ALA A 164 -9.40 5.67 -9.46
CA ALA A 164 -9.02 6.96 -8.91
C ALA A 164 -7.75 7.54 -9.55
N TYR A 165 -6.85 6.71 -10.09
CA TYR A 165 -5.62 7.13 -10.76
C TYR A 165 -5.64 6.94 -12.28
N ALA A 166 -6.80 6.65 -12.87
CA ALA A 166 -6.94 6.52 -14.31
C ALA A 166 -6.78 7.89 -15.00
N VAL A 167 -5.84 7.96 -15.95
CA VAL A 167 -5.61 9.17 -16.77
C VAL A 167 -6.58 9.23 -17.95
N ASP A 168 -6.70 10.40 -18.59
CA ASP A 168 -7.38 10.49 -19.88
C ASP A 168 -6.64 9.68 -20.95
N ASP A 169 -7.38 9.07 -21.88
CA ASP A 169 -6.76 8.29 -22.96
C ASP A 169 -6.07 9.22 -23.97
N ASP A 170 -4.75 9.13 -24.04
CA ASP A 170 -3.90 9.86 -24.97
C ASP A 170 -3.14 8.94 -25.95
N GLY A 171 -3.54 7.67 -26.03
CA GLY A 171 -2.93 6.67 -26.91
C GLY A 171 -1.71 5.95 -26.32
N LYS A 172 -1.18 6.36 -25.16
CA LYS A 172 -0.06 5.66 -24.51
C LYS A 172 -0.51 4.36 -23.86
N ARG A 173 0.29 3.30 -23.96
CA ARG A 173 -0.12 1.95 -23.53
C ARG A 173 0.91 1.27 -22.63
N THR A 174 2.18 1.58 -22.78
CA THR A 174 3.28 0.88 -22.11
C THR A 174 3.97 1.77 -21.08
N LEU A 175 4.78 1.18 -20.21
CA LEU A 175 5.63 1.92 -19.28
C LEU A 175 6.63 2.81 -20.02
N ASP A 176 7.20 2.31 -21.12
CA ASP A 176 8.16 3.03 -21.96
C ASP A 176 7.56 4.31 -22.56
N ASP A 177 6.26 4.29 -22.90
CA ASP A 177 5.57 5.47 -23.44
C ASP A 177 5.52 6.65 -22.44
N VAL A 178 5.64 6.38 -21.14
CA VAL A 178 5.32 7.35 -20.07
C VAL A 178 6.47 7.66 -19.12
N ILE A 179 7.59 6.92 -19.16
CA ILE A 179 8.66 7.00 -18.15
C ILE A 179 9.54 8.26 -18.24
N ASP A 180 9.66 8.84 -19.42
CA ASP A 180 10.65 9.90 -19.68
C ASP A 180 10.48 11.16 -18.82
N GLY A 181 11.56 11.55 -18.15
CA GLY A 181 11.64 12.76 -17.33
C GLY A 181 10.73 12.73 -16.10
N ARG A 182 10.39 11.53 -15.61
CA ARG A 182 9.55 11.32 -14.42
C ARG A 182 10.32 10.62 -13.30
N ILE A 183 9.85 10.80 -12.07
CA ILE A 183 10.21 9.91 -10.97
C ILE A 183 9.61 8.54 -11.27
N PHE A 184 10.45 7.52 -11.32
CA PHE A 184 10.02 6.13 -11.45
C PHE A 184 9.91 5.48 -10.07
N SER A 185 8.76 4.88 -9.78
CA SER A 185 8.54 4.07 -8.58
C SER A 185 7.95 2.73 -8.98
N SER A 186 8.45 1.63 -8.42
CA SER A 186 7.90 0.31 -8.65
C SER A 186 7.51 -0.36 -7.35
N ALA A 187 6.28 -0.87 -7.33
CA ALA A 187 5.77 -1.80 -6.33
C ALA A 187 5.17 -3.04 -7.03
N ALA A 188 5.69 -3.36 -8.21
CA ALA A 188 5.37 -4.55 -8.98
C ALA A 188 6.47 -5.61 -8.77
N PRO A 189 6.15 -6.92 -8.85
CA PRO A 189 7.16 -7.96 -8.90
C PRO A 189 8.07 -7.75 -10.12
N ALA A 190 9.37 -8.01 -9.99
CA ALA A 190 10.41 -7.77 -11.00
C ALA A 190 10.22 -8.46 -12.37
N ARG A 191 9.14 -9.23 -12.57
CA ARG A 191 8.83 -9.97 -13.81
C ARG A 191 7.54 -9.51 -14.52
N LYS A 192 6.88 -8.43 -14.09
CA LYS A 192 5.49 -8.11 -14.52
C LYS A 192 5.27 -6.72 -15.14
N CYS A 193 6.32 -5.98 -15.48
CA CYS A 193 6.19 -4.72 -16.22
C CYS A 193 7.11 -4.72 -17.43
#